data_AF-N2BU57-F1
#
_entry.id   AF-N2BU57-F1
#
_cell.length_a   1.000
_cell.length_b   1.000
_cell.length_c   1.000
_cell.angle_alpha   90.00
_cell.angle_beta   90.00
_cell.angle_gamma   90.00
#
_symmetry.space_group_name_H-M   'P 1'
#
loop_
_entity.id
_entity.type
_entity.pdbx_description
1 polymer ?
#
loop_
_entity_poly.entity_id
_entity_poly.type
_entity_poly.pdbx_seq_one_letter_code
_entity_poly.pdbx_strand_id
1 'polypeptide(L)'
;MRRSKTSVDTLKNAAMLFMTANTTDPIRVHLYVDTTAPDFIIATVKELFIPADPSAQLRILNVDSAVDSPVGMRFETDCDVCFVLCGHHSQAAAHVVVQYQQAHLPCAVIARSSVEAPYCASDPDGSAVGLVTAADAATLKQKLASWVVDALAEKGIAFARAFTFARKAKVNQLVHSCALQNAAVGALVLIPGADMPVMTTNQMRLALDIARVYGHEQDLSRVGDIVAVVGAGLVYRGAARALLSVVPVVGAVVKASVGFGGTISTGRVLAARFEQEDRTQ
;
A
#
# COMPACT_ATOMS: atom_id res chain seq x y z
N MET A 1 24.68 -12.08 -39.23
CA MET A 1 23.53 -12.96 -38.86
C MET A 1 22.99 -12.49 -37.51
N ARG A 2 21.97 -11.61 -37.51
CA ARG A 2 21.41 -10.99 -36.29
C ARG A 2 20.50 -12.03 -35.61
N ARG A 3 20.90 -12.58 -34.46
CA ARG A 3 20.03 -13.45 -33.64
C ARG A 3 18.79 -12.64 -33.24
N SER A 4 17.63 -13.08 -33.71
CA SER A 4 16.31 -12.59 -33.27
C SER A 4 16.23 -12.75 -31.76
N LYS A 5 16.12 -11.64 -31.01
CA LYS A 5 15.80 -11.69 -29.58
C LYS A 5 14.38 -12.25 -29.47
N THR A 6 14.25 -13.43 -28.90
CA THR A 6 12.96 -14.07 -28.66
C THR A 6 12.10 -13.14 -27.78
N SER A 7 10.79 -13.05 -28.05
CA SER A 7 9.85 -12.21 -27.27
C SER A 7 9.93 -12.48 -25.75
N VAL A 8 10.30 -13.71 -25.39
CA VAL A 8 10.61 -14.16 -24.03
C VAL A 8 11.82 -13.44 -23.41
N ASP A 9 12.88 -13.18 -24.18
CA ASP A 9 14.07 -12.47 -23.68
C ASP A 9 13.80 -10.98 -23.48
N THR A 10 12.93 -10.39 -24.30
CA THR A 10 12.50 -9.00 -24.12
C THR A 10 11.63 -8.85 -22.87
N LEU A 11 10.73 -9.81 -22.61
CA LEU A 11 9.95 -9.88 -21.37
C LEU A 11 10.83 -10.11 -20.14
N LYS A 12 11.81 -11.03 -20.22
CA LYS A 12 12.78 -11.27 -19.13
C LYS A 12 13.63 -10.04 -18.85
N ASN A 13 14.13 -9.36 -19.88
CA ASN A 13 14.93 -8.14 -19.71
C ASN A 13 14.11 -6.96 -19.19
N ALA A 14 12.86 -6.81 -19.62
CA ALA A 14 11.94 -5.82 -19.06
C ALA A 14 11.65 -6.13 -17.58
N ALA A 15 11.36 -7.39 -17.25
CA ALA A 15 11.19 -7.84 -15.86
C ALA A 15 12.42 -7.50 -15.01
N MET A 16 13.60 -7.79 -15.52
CA MET A 16 14.87 -7.55 -14.83
C MET A 16 15.13 -6.05 -14.62
N LEU A 17 14.81 -5.20 -15.60
CA LEU A 17 14.88 -3.72 -15.50
C LEU A 17 13.87 -3.12 -14.51
N PHE A 18 12.71 -3.75 -14.31
CA PHE A 18 11.71 -3.34 -13.31
C PHE A 18 11.97 -3.96 -11.92
N MET A 19 12.71 -5.06 -11.84
CA MET A 19 13.13 -5.71 -10.59
C MET A 19 14.28 -4.96 -9.90
N THR A 20 15.07 -4.18 -10.64
CA THR A 20 16.17 -3.36 -10.08
C THR A 20 15.73 -2.13 -9.28
N ALA A 21 14.43 -1.83 -9.18
CA ALA A 21 13.93 -0.89 -8.18
C ALA A 21 13.95 -1.57 -6.80
N ASN A 22 15.15 -1.68 -6.24
CA ASN A 22 15.40 -2.09 -4.86
C ASN A 22 14.76 -1.04 -3.94
N THR A 23 13.66 -1.39 -3.28
CA THR A 23 13.24 -0.73 -2.04
C THR A 23 13.45 -1.72 -0.90
N THR A 24 14.69 -2.17 -0.75
CA THR A 24 15.17 -2.98 0.39
C THR A 24 15.38 -2.14 1.65
N ASP A 25 14.88 -0.91 1.69
CA ASP A 25 15.01 -0.07 2.88
C ASP A 25 14.08 -0.61 3.99
N PRO A 26 14.62 -0.91 5.18
CA PRO A 26 13.83 -1.36 6.31
C PRO A 26 12.86 -0.26 6.72
N ILE A 27 11.59 -0.64 6.93
CA ILE A 27 10.57 0.29 7.43
C ILE A 27 10.81 0.57 8.93
N ARG A 28 10.83 1.83 9.30
CA ARG A 28 11.06 2.32 10.68
C ARG A 28 9.77 2.92 11.22
N VAL A 29 9.25 2.32 12.27
CA VAL A 29 7.98 2.68 12.88
C VAL A 29 8.19 3.09 14.33
N HIS A 30 7.72 4.30 14.67
CA HIS A 30 7.63 4.75 16.05
C HIS A 30 6.20 4.58 16.56
N LEU A 31 6.06 3.97 17.74
CA LEU A 31 4.80 3.73 18.41
C LEU A 31 4.84 4.35 19.80
N TYR A 32 4.17 5.48 19.98
CA TYR A 32 4.00 6.12 21.28
C TYR A 32 2.74 5.59 21.94
N VAL A 33 2.89 5.08 23.16
CA VAL A 33 1.82 4.48 23.94
C VAL A 33 1.54 5.35 25.16
N ASP A 34 0.34 5.93 25.22
CA ASP A 34 -0.25 6.40 26.47
C ASP A 34 -0.79 5.18 27.23
N THR A 35 -0.25 4.93 28.42
CA THR A 35 -0.64 3.78 29.25
C THR A 35 -2.09 3.87 29.75
N THR A 36 -2.71 5.04 29.65
CA THR A 36 -4.13 5.25 29.99
C THR A 36 -5.07 5.07 28.80
N ALA A 37 -4.54 4.71 27.62
CA ALA A 37 -5.36 4.39 26.46
C ALA A 37 -6.26 3.17 26.75
N PRO A 38 -7.47 3.11 26.17
CA PRO A 38 -8.36 1.97 26.35
C PRO A 38 -7.70 0.62 26.04
N ASP A 39 -7.93 -0.37 26.90
CA ASP A 39 -7.32 -1.71 26.79
C ASP A 39 -7.51 -2.34 25.41
N PHE A 40 -8.68 -2.16 24.78
CA PHE A 40 -8.95 -2.71 23.46
C PHE A 40 -8.06 -2.10 22.37
N ILE A 41 -7.69 -0.81 22.48
CA ILE A 41 -6.77 -0.14 21.53
C ILE A 41 -5.37 -0.71 21.71
N ILE A 42 -4.89 -0.78 22.96
CA ILE A 42 -3.56 -1.32 23.27
C ILE A 42 -3.45 -2.77 22.79
N ALA A 43 -4.44 -3.60 23.11
CA ALA A 43 -4.48 -5.01 22.69
C ALA A 43 -4.49 -5.14 21.16
N THR A 44 -5.35 -4.37 20.48
CA THR A 44 -5.43 -4.41 19.01
C THR A 44 -4.12 -3.95 18.38
N VAL A 45 -3.55 -2.82 18.81
CA VAL A 45 -2.27 -2.32 18.29
C VAL A 45 -1.15 -3.34 18.52
N LYS A 46 -1.10 -3.95 19.71
CA LYS A 46 -0.12 -5.00 20.00
C LYS A 46 -0.23 -6.19 19.05
N GLU A 47 -1.44 -6.59 18.68
CA GLU A 47 -1.67 -7.66 17.69
C GLU A 47 -1.31 -7.22 16.26
N LEU A 48 -1.60 -5.97 15.89
CA LEU A 48 -1.37 -5.47 14.53
C LEU A 48 0.12 -5.19 14.24
N PHE A 49 0.86 -4.71 15.23
CA PHE A 49 2.27 -4.33 15.08
C PHE A 49 3.25 -5.46 15.37
N ILE A 50 2.85 -6.71 15.14
CA ILE A 50 3.78 -7.86 15.11
C ILE A 50 4.45 -7.88 13.72
N PRO A 51 5.76 -7.59 13.62
CA PRO A 51 6.45 -7.55 12.33
C PRO A 51 6.58 -8.98 11.76
N ALA A 52 6.12 -9.17 10.53
CA ALA A 52 6.35 -10.37 9.74
C ALA A 52 7.69 -10.33 8.99
N ASP A 53 8.22 -9.14 8.72
CA ASP A 53 9.54 -8.94 8.13
C ASP A 53 10.56 -8.62 9.25
N PRO A 54 11.63 -9.42 9.43
CA PRO A 54 12.63 -9.21 10.47
C PRO A 54 13.47 -7.93 10.27
N SER A 55 13.45 -7.33 9.08
CA SER A 55 14.12 -6.06 8.82
C SER A 55 13.36 -4.85 9.35
N ALA A 56 12.07 -4.99 9.68
CA ALA A 56 11.24 -3.91 10.18
C ALA A 56 11.70 -3.47 11.59
N GLN A 57 11.90 -2.18 11.77
CA GLN A 57 12.29 -1.60 13.04
C GLN A 57 11.08 -0.97 13.72
N LEU A 58 10.62 -1.58 14.81
CA LEU A 58 9.54 -1.06 15.63
C LEU A 58 10.11 -0.55 16.95
N ARG A 59 9.90 0.74 17.25
CA ARG A 59 10.28 1.34 18.53
C ARG A 59 9.04 1.75 19.30
N ILE A 60 8.89 1.18 20.48
CA ILE A 60 7.79 1.47 21.39
C ILE A 60 8.29 2.45 22.44
N LEU A 61 7.61 3.58 22.55
CA LEU A 61 7.96 4.70 23.43
C LEU A 61 6.77 5.03 24.31
N ASN A 62 7.02 5.48 25.54
CA ASN A 62 5.97 6.05 26.37
C ASN A 62 5.79 7.54 26.00
N VAL A 63 4.54 7.98 25.90
CA VAL A 63 4.17 9.37 25.66
C VAL A 63 4.75 10.31 26.73
N ASP A 64 4.79 9.89 28.00
CA ASP A 64 5.32 10.71 29.11
C ASP A 64 6.83 10.91 29.01
N SER A 65 7.57 9.90 28.52
CA SER A 65 9.01 9.99 28.31
C SER A 65 9.40 10.99 27.21
N ALA A 66 8.46 11.36 26.34
CA ALA A 66 8.65 12.42 25.35
C ALA A 66 8.57 13.83 25.96
N VAL A 67 7.91 13.98 27.11
CA VAL A 67 7.75 15.24 27.84
C VAL A 67 8.83 15.39 28.91
N ASP A 68 9.16 14.30 29.61
CA ASP A 68 10.18 14.26 30.67
C ASP A 68 11.61 14.20 30.16
N SER A 69 11.82 14.02 28.85
CA SER A 69 13.16 14.13 28.29
C SER A 69 13.63 15.58 28.39
N PRO A 70 14.69 15.89 29.17
CA PRO A 70 15.27 17.22 29.15
C PRO A 70 15.67 17.51 27.70
N VAL A 71 15.40 18.74 27.24
CA VAL A 71 15.84 19.35 25.97
C VAL A 71 17.12 18.68 25.44
N GLY A 72 17.00 17.58 24.68
CA GLY A 72 18.16 16.70 24.52
C GLY A 72 17.95 15.27 24.01
N MET A 73 16.83 14.58 24.27
CA MET A 73 16.49 13.40 23.45
C MET A 73 16.04 13.92 22.08
N ARG A 74 16.98 13.88 21.14
CA ARG A 74 16.77 14.24 19.74
C ARG A 74 15.53 13.51 19.26
N PHE A 75 14.54 14.27 18.78
CA PHE A 75 13.54 13.76 17.86
C PHE A 75 14.30 13.02 16.76
N GLU A 76 14.32 11.69 16.83
CA GLU A 76 14.96 10.87 15.81
C GLU A 76 14.06 10.95 14.59
N THR A 77 14.40 11.86 13.68
CA THR A 77 13.83 12.00 12.33
C THR A 77 14.06 10.75 11.47
N ASP A 78 14.60 9.69 12.04
CA ASP A 78 14.98 8.45 11.41
C ASP A 78 13.83 7.43 11.47
N CYS A 79 12.61 7.89 11.19
CA CYS A 79 11.45 7.02 11.09
C CYS A 79 10.61 7.38 9.87
N ASP A 80 9.90 6.38 9.37
CA ASP A 80 9.04 6.52 8.19
C ASP A 80 7.60 6.89 8.56
N VAL A 81 7.16 6.47 9.75
CA VAL A 81 5.81 6.72 10.26
C VAL A 81 5.79 6.64 11.78
N CYS A 82 4.93 7.47 12.37
CA CYS A 82 4.63 7.49 13.80
C CYS A 82 3.16 7.12 14.06
N PHE A 83 2.92 6.41 15.14
CA PHE A 83 1.59 6.13 15.68
C PHE A 83 1.54 6.55 17.14
N VAL A 84 0.54 7.32 17.54
CA VAL A 84 0.35 7.81 18.90
C VAL A 84 -0.97 7.27 19.42
N LEU A 85 -0.94 6.42 20.45
CA LEU A 85 -2.13 5.94 21.14
C LEU A 85 -2.51 6.99 22.18
N CYS A 86 -3.70 7.56 22.05
CA CYS A 86 -4.23 8.53 22.98
C CYS A 86 -5.09 7.87 24.05
N GLY A 87 -4.80 8.19 25.30
CA GLY A 87 -5.66 7.96 26.45
C GLY A 87 -6.08 9.29 27.06
N HIS A 88 -6.04 9.36 28.38
CA HIS A 88 -6.42 10.56 29.13
C HIS A 88 -5.30 11.62 29.16
N HIS A 89 -4.05 11.29 28.83
CA HIS A 89 -2.92 12.22 28.81
C HIS A 89 -2.79 12.95 27.47
N SER A 90 -3.81 13.72 27.12
CA SER A 90 -3.92 14.38 25.80
C SER A 90 -2.81 15.41 25.52
N GLN A 91 -2.23 16.06 26.54
CA GLN A 91 -1.20 17.10 26.34
C GLN A 91 0.16 16.55 25.89
N ALA A 92 0.60 15.43 26.48
CA ALA A 92 1.87 14.81 26.12
C ALA A 92 1.80 14.21 24.71
N ALA A 93 0.66 13.59 24.36
CA ALA A 93 0.38 13.13 23.00
C ALA A 93 0.35 14.29 22.00
N ALA A 94 -0.22 15.44 22.36
CA ALA A 94 -0.23 16.63 21.51
C ALA A 94 1.18 17.11 21.16
N HIS A 95 2.09 17.12 22.15
CA HIS A 95 3.46 17.56 21.92
C HIS A 95 4.19 16.67 20.91
N VAL A 96 4.05 15.35 21.02
CA VAL A 96 4.59 14.40 20.04
C VAL A 96 4.01 14.65 18.66
N VAL A 97 2.69 14.79 18.55
CA VAL A 97 2.01 15.02 17.27
C VAL A 97 2.52 16.30 16.58
N VAL A 98 2.66 17.40 17.32
CA VAL A 98 3.19 18.67 16.80
C VAL A 98 4.62 18.51 16.29
N GLN A 99 5.47 17.75 16.98
CA GLN A 99 6.84 17.49 16.53
C GLN A 99 6.87 16.76 15.17
N TYR A 100 6.06 15.71 15.02
CA TYR A 100 5.95 14.98 13.74
C TYR A 100 5.34 15.81 12.62
N GLN A 101 4.36 16.66 12.96
CA GLN A 101 3.77 17.62 12.01
C GLN A 101 4.83 18.60 11.49
N GLN A 102 5.63 19.20 12.37
CA GLN A 102 6.70 20.12 11.99
C GLN A 102 7.79 19.43 11.15
N ALA A 103 8.07 18.16 11.43
CA ALA A 103 9.00 17.34 10.65
C ALA A 103 8.43 16.85 9.31
N HIS A 104 7.16 17.11 9.01
CA HIS A 104 6.45 16.62 7.82
C HIS A 104 6.47 15.09 7.68
N LEU A 105 6.49 14.39 8.82
CA LEU A 105 6.49 12.93 8.87
C LEU A 105 5.07 12.40 9.11
N PRO A 106 4.65 11.30 8.44
CA PRO A 106 3.36 10.67 8.67
C PRO A 106 3.14 10.31 10.14
N CYS A 107 2.04 10.79 10.73
CA CYS A 107 1.71 10.53 12.12
C CYS A 107 0.22 10.18 12.28
N ALA A 108 -0.09 9.00 12.78
CA ALA A 108 -1.47 8.61 13.09
C ALA A 108 -1.76 8.73 14.58
N VAL A 109 -2.76 9.54 14.90
CA VAL A 109 -3.32 9.64 16.24
C VAL A 109 -4.44 8.61 16.38
N ILE A 110 -4.30 7.66 17.29
CA ILE A 110 -5.26 6.58 17.52
C ILE A 110 -6.01 6.87 18.81
N ALA A 111 -7.33 7.02 18.72
CA ALA A 111 -8.19 7.32 19.86
C ALA A 111 -9.52 6.55 19.77
N ARG A 112 -10.24 6.41 20.88
CA ARG A 112 -11.58 5.81 20.84
C ARG A 112 -12.57 6.76 20.19
N SER A 113 -12.44 8.04 20.50
CA SER A 113 -13.30 9.12 20.01
C SER A 113 -12.46 10.34 19.61
N SER A 114 -13.01 11.18 18.74
CA SER A 114 -12.37 12.44 18.34
C SER A 114 -12.24 13.44 19.48
N VAL A 115 -12.97 13.23 20.59
CA VAL A 115 -12.92 14.08 21.80
C VAL A 115 -11.63 13.87 22.60
N GLU A 116 -11.06 12.66 22.53
CA GLU A 116 -9.82 12.29 23.23
C GLU A 116 -8.57 12.64 22.42
N ALA A 117 -8.74 12.92 21.13
CA ALA A 117 -7.64 13.27 20.26
C ALA A 117 -7.10 14.67 20.60
N PRO A 118 -5.78 14.83 20.82
CA PRO A 118 -5.19 16.15 20.89
C PRO A 118 -5.52 16.91 19.60
N TYR A 119 -5.87 18.20 19.74
CA TYR A 119 -6.39 19.05 18.67
C TYR A 119 -5.50 18.96 17.42
N CYS A 120 -5.89 18.09 16.49
CA CYS A 120 -5.28 18.03 15.18
C CYS A 120 -5.91 19.15 14.39
N ALA A 121 -5.17 20.24 14.17
CA ALA A 121 -5.56 21.22 13.17
C ALA A 121 -5.68 20.46 11.84
N SER A 122 -6.91 20.28 11.39
CA SER A 122 -7.23 19.82 10.05
C SER A 122 -6.76 20.90 9.09
N ASP A 123 -5.47 20.87 8.74
CA ASP A 123 -4.97 21.70 7.66
C ASP A 123 -5.50 21.11 6.35
N PRO A 124 -6.16 21.90 5.47
CA PRO A 124 -6.74 21.40 4.22
C PRO A 124 -5.69 20.87 3.22
N ASP A 125 -4.41 21.09 3.50
CA ASP A 125 -3.30 20.83 2.60
C ASP A 125 -2.46 19.64 3.08
N GLY A 126 -3.01 18.44 2.93
CA GLY A 126 -2.21 17.20 2.98
C GLY A 126 -1.41 16.95 4.25
N SER A 127 -1.90 17.39 5.42
CA SER A 127 -1.21 17.17 6.69
C SER A 127 -0.87 15.69 6.84
N ALA A 128 0.43 15.39 7.00
CA ALA A 128 0.93 14.05 7.24
C ALA A 128 0.36 13.45 8.55
N VAL A 129 -0.31 14.26 9.37
CA VAL A 129 -0.98 13.84 10.60
C VAL A 129 -2.44 13.48 10.32
N GLY A 130 -2.86 12.26 10.64
CA GLY A 130 -4.27 11.86 10.58
C GLY A 130 -4.80 11.29 11.89
N LEU A 131 -6.11 11.41 12.06
CA LEU A 131 -6.83 10.90 13.22
C LEU A 131 -7.58 9.61 12.87
N VAL A 132 -7.24 8.52 13.56
CA VAL A 132 -7.86 7.20 13.45
C VAL A 132 -8.71 6.94 14.69
N THR A 133 -10.02 7.18 14.58
CA THR A 133 -10.98 6.89 15.66
C THR A 133 -11.66 5.55 15.46
N ALA A 134 -11.77 4.75 16.52
CA ALA A 134 -12.45 3.47 16.46
C ALA A 134 -13.11 3.10 17.80
N ALA A 135 -14.33 2.58 17.73
CA ALA A 135 -15.07 2.07 18.90
C ALA A 135 -14.77 0.59 19.19
N ASP A 136 -14.23 -0.14 18.21
CA ASP A 136 -13.96 -1.57 18.25
C ASP A 136 -12.68 -1.92 17.47
N ALA A 137 -12.17 -3.13 17.72
CA ALA A 137 -10.92 -3.63 17.15
C ALA A 137 -10.96 -3.80 15.61
N ALA A 138 -12.10 -4.23 15.06
CA ALA A 138 -12.23 -4.47 13.63
C ALA A 138 -12.21 -3.15 12.84
N THR A 139 -12.95 -2.16 13.33
CA THR A 139 -12.95 -0.80 12.77
C THR A 139 -11.57 -0.15 12.90
N LEU A 140 -10.88 -0.33 14.03
CA LEU A 140 -9.53 0.18 14.23
C LEU A 140 -8.57 -0.38 13.19
N LYS A 141 -8.54 -1.71 13.04
CA LYS A 141 -7.71 -2.39 12.04
C LYS A 141 -7.97 -1.87 10.63
N GLN A 142 -9.24 -1.75 10.25
CA GLN A 142 -9.62 -1.31 8.90
C GLN A 142 -9.22 0.14 8.63
N LYS A 143 -9.54 1.07 9.55
CA LYS A 143 -9.23 2.49 9.37
C LYS A 143 -7.72 2.75 9.43
N LEU A 144 -7.01 2.08 10.33
CA LEU A 144 -5.56 2.18 10.43
C LEU A 144 -4.89 1.67 9.15
N ALA A 145 -5.31 0.52 8.63
CA ALA A 145 -4.79 0.00 7.37
C ALA A 145 -5.04 0.96 6.20
N SER A 146 -6.23 1.56 6.11
CA SER A 146 -6.54 2.56 5.09
C SER A 146 -5.65 3.79 5.21
N TRP A 147 -5.53 4.35 6.42
CA TRP A 147 -4.74 5.54 6.67
C TRP A 147 -3.27 5.33 6.29
N VAL A 148 -2.66 4.21 6.71
CA VAL A 148 -1.26 3.87 6.38
C VAL A 148 -1.06 3.82 4.87
N VAL A 149 -1.98 3.20 4.15
CA VAL A 149 -1.89 2.99 2.70
C VAL A 149 -1.94 4.32 1.93
N ASP A 150 -2.69 5.29 2.46
CA ASP A 150 -2.79 6.64 1.89
C ASP A 150 -1.60 7.51 2.30
N ALA A 151 -1.16 7.43 3.57
CA ALA A 151 -0.10 8.27 4.12
C ALA A 151 1.31 7.87 3.67
N LEU A 152 1.58 6.58 3.43
CA LEU A 152 2.93 6.07 3.15
C LEU A 152 3.28 5.87 1.67
N ALA A 153 2.45 6.36 0.73
CA ALA A 153 2.70 6.36 -0.72
C ALA A 153 3.59 5.20 -1.24
N GLU A 154 4.86 5.49 -1.56
CA GLU A 154 5.87 4.56 -2.08
C GLU A 154 6.37 3.54 -1.03
N LYS A 155 6.54 3.96 0.22
CA LYS A 155 6.93 3.09 1.35
C LYS A 155 5.80 2.19 1.84
N GLY A 156 4.57 2.40 1.36
CA GLY A 156 3.42 1.58 1.73
C GLY A 156 3.54 0.10 1.35
N ILE A 157 4.33 -0.25 0.33
CA ILE A 157 4.62 -1.65 -0.02
C ILE A 157 5.53 -2.29 1.05
N ALA A 158 6.61 -1.60 1.43
CA ALA A 158 7.51 -2.06 2.49
C ALA A 158 6.79 -2.17 3.84
N PHE A 159 5.92 -1.21 4.17
CA PHE A 159 5.08 -1.29 5.36
C PHE A 159 4.14 -2.50 5.32
N ALA A 160 3.44 -2.74 4.20
CA ALA A 160 2.53 -3.87 4.07
C ALA A 160 3.25 -5.23 4.09
N ARG A 161 4.49 -5.28 3.61
CA ARG A 161 5.37 -6.45 3.75
C ARG A 161 5.68 -6.73 5.21
N ALA A 162 6.08 -5.70 5.95
CA ALA A 162 6.41 -5.76 7.37
C ALA A 162 5.21 -6.05 8.27
N PHE A 163 4.07 -5.42 8.03
CA PHE A 163 2.88 -5.53 8.88
C PHE A 163 1.69 -6.08 8.09
N THR A 164 1.33 -7.32 8.40
CA THR A 164 0.38 -8.12 7.61
C THR A 164 -1.01 -7.50 7.52
N PHE A 165 -1.43 -6.72 8.52
CA PHE A 165 -2.74 -6.09 8.56
C PHE A 165 -2.96 -5.06 7.43
N ALA A 166 -1.88 -4.47 6.90
CA ALA A 166 -1.94 -3.50 5.81
C ALA A 166 -1.93 -4.14 4.41
N ARG A 167 -1.55 -5.44 4.28
CA ARG A 167 -1.45 -6.14 2.98
C ARG A 167 -2.71 -6.01 2.14
N LYS A 168 -3.85 -6.39 2.70
CA LYS A 168 -5.13 -6.37 1.98
C LYS A 168 -5.51 -4.96 1.52
N ALA A 169 -5.31 -3.96 2.38
CA ALA A 169 -5.60 -2.57 2.03
C ALA A 169 -4.68 -2.07 0.91
N LYS A 170 -3.36 -2.36 1.00
CA LYS A 170 -2.39 -1.94 -0.02
C LYS A 170 -2.62 -2.63 -1.36
N VAL A 171 -2.88 -3.94 -1.36
CA VAL A 171 -3.20 -4.68 -2.59
C VAL A 171 -4.46 -4.12 -3.25
N ASN A 172 -5.53 -3.85 -2.49
CA ASN A 172 -6.73 -3.23 -3.05
C ASN A 172 -6.44 -1.85 -3.68
N GLN A 173 -5.62 -1.02 -3.04
CA GLN A 173 -5.20 0.28 -3.58
C GLN A 173 -4.41 0.10 -4.89
N LEU A 174 -3.44 -0.81 -4.94
CA LEU A 174 -2.64 -1.10 -6.14
C LEU A 174 -3.52 -1.56 -7.30
N VAL A 175 -4.43 -2.52 -7.04
CA VAL A 175 -5.35 -3.05 -8.05
C VAL A 175 -6.29 -1.95 -8.56
N HIS A 176 -6.85 -1.13 -7.66
CA HIS A 176 -7.76 -0.05 -8.05
C HIS A 176 -7.05 1.02 -8.88
N SER A 177 -5.84 1.43 -8.49
CA SER A 177 -5.02 2.38 -9.24
C SER A 177 -4.64 1.85 -10.62
N CYS A 178 -4.24 0.58 -10.73
CA CYS A 178 -3.96 -0.06 -12.01
C CYS A 178 -5.21 -0.15 -12.89
N ALA A 179 -6.37 -0.49 -12.30
CA ALA A 179 -7.65 -0.57 -12.99
C ALA A 179 -8.07 0.80 -13.55
N LEU A 180 -7.89 1.87 -12.76
CA LEU A 180 -8.16 3.25 -13.18
C LEU A 180 -7.21 3.69 -14.29
N GLN A 181 -5.92 3.38 -14.18
CA GLN A 181 -4.94 3.65 -15.24
C GLN A 181 -5.30 2.91 -16.53
N ASN A 182 -5.66 1.64 -16.46
CA ASN A 182 -6.08 0.86 -17.63
C ASN A 182 -7.38 1.39 -18.23
N ALA A 183 -8.33 1.83 -17.41
CA ALA A 183 -9.55 2.49 -17.88
C ALA A 183 -9.24 3.81 -18.60
N ALA A 184 -8.37 4.64 -18.03
CA ALA A 184 -7.93 5.90 -18.61
C ALA A 184 -7.19 5.70 -19.93
N VAL A 185 -6.23 4.76 -19.99
CA VAL A 185 -5.54 4.40 -21.25
C VAL A 185 -6.53 3.88 -22.28
N GLY A 186 -7.54 3.10 -21.87
CA GLY A 186 -8.59 2.61 -22.75
C GLY A 186 -9.52 3.69 -23.29
N ALA A 187 -9.73 4.76 -22.53
CA ALA A 187 -10.55 5.91 -22.90
C ALA A 187 -9.79 6.96 -23.74
N LEU A 188 -8.50 7.18 -23.45
CA LEU A 188 -7.66 8.24 -24.00
C LEU A 188 -6.76 7.77 -25.16
N VAL A 189 -7.12 6.73 -25.92
CA VAL A 189 -6.29 6.23 -27.03
C VAL A 189 -6.14 7.30 -28.13
N LEU A 190 -5.14 8.18 -27.95
CA LEU A 190 -4.79 9.29 -28.84
C LEU A 190 -3.95 8.81 -30.04
N ILE A 191 -3.22 7.70 -29.88
CA ILE A 191 -2.39 7.07 -30.92
C ILE A 191 -2.83 5.61 -31.10
N PRO A 192 -3.32 5.21 -32.28
CA PRO A 192 -3.68 3.83 -32.57
C PRO A 192 -2.50 2.88 -32.33
N GLY A 193 -2.67 1.89 -31.44
CA GLY A 193 -1.69 0.84 -31.18
C GLY A 193 -0.69 1.09 -30.03
N ALA A 194 -0.67 2.29 -29.43
CA ALA A 194 0.17 2.60 -28.26
C ALA A 194 -0.44 2.16 -26.91
N ASP A 195 -1.72 1.78 -26.91
CA ASP A 195 -2.50 1.31 -25.75
C ASP A 195 -1.99 -0.05 -25.21
N MET A 196 -1.56 -0.94 -26.10
CA MET A 196 -1.16 -2.30 -25.76
C MET A 196 0.14 -2.42 -24.95
N PRO A 197 1.24 -1.71 -25.29
CA PRO A 197 2.45 -1.75 -24.47
C PRO A 197 2.23 -1.16 -23.08
N VAL A 198 1.55 -0.01 -22.98
CA VAL A 198 1.32 0.70 -21.71
C VAL A 198 0.48 -0.14 -20.74
N MET A 199 -0.65 -0.71 -21.18
CA MET A 199 -1.48 -1.57 -20.32
C MET A 199 -0.75 -2.84 -19.88
N THR A 200 0.11 -3.40 -20.74
CA THR A 200 0.89 -4.61 -20.38
C THR A 200 1.90 -4.29 -19.29
N THR A 201 2.59 -3.15 -19.40
CA THR A 201 3.51 -2.67 -18.38
C THR A 201 2.78 -2.42 -17.06
N ASN A 202 1.58 -1.84 -17.08
CA ASN A 202 0.78 -1.62 -15.87
C ASN A 202 0.40 -2.93 -15.16
N GLN A 203 -0.02 -3.95 -15.92
CA GLN A 203 -0.36 -5.28 -15.36
C GLN A 203 0.87 -5.99 -14.80
N MET A 204 2.00 -5.88 -15.48
CA MET A 204 3.27 -6.44 -15.02
C MET A 204 3.74 -5.76 -13.73
N ARG A 205 3.67 -4.44 -13.66
CA ARG A 205 3.99 -3.66 -12.45
C ARG A 205 3.07 -4.05 -11.30
N LEU A 206 1.76 -4.17 -11.54
CA LEU A 206 0.80 -4.61 -10.51
C LEU A 206 1.18 -5.99 -9.94
N ALA A 207 1.51 -6.96 -10.79
CA ALA A 207 1.90 -8.30 -10.34
C ALA A 207 3.17 -8.26 -9.47
N LEU A 208 4.18 -7.48 -9.89
CA LEU A 208 5.41 -7.30 -9.12
C LEU A 208 5.17 -6.60 -7.78
N ASP A 209 4.36 -5.54 -7.76
CA ASP A 209 4.06 -4.78 -6.54
C ASP A 209 3.26 -5.63 -5.54
N ILE A 210 2.33 -6.47 -6.00
CA ILE A 210 1.65 -7.44 -5.14
C ILE A 210 2.65 -8.47 -4.59
N ALA A 211 3.53 -9.02 -5.41
CA ALA A 211 4.55 -9.98 -4.94
C ALA A 211 5.47 -9.37 -3.86
N ARG A 212 5.83 -8.08 -3.98
CA ARG A 212 6.60 -7.35 -2.96
C ARG A 212 5.85 -7.20 -1.65
N VAL A 213 4.54 -6.93 -1.68
CA VAL A 213 3.70 -6.86 -0.47
C VAL A 213 3.73 -8.17 0.33
N TYR A 214 3.90 -9.32 -0.34
CA TYR A 214 4.03 -10.63 0.31
C TYR A 214 5.50 -11.07 0.54
N GLY A 215 6.48 -10.22 0.21
CA GLY A 215 7.90 -10.53 0.43
C GLY A 215 8.50 -11.54 -0.55
N HIS A 216 7.86 -11.80 -1.69
CA HIS A 216 8.33 -12.77 -2.69
C HIS A 216 9.17 -12.13 -3.82
N GLU A 217 10.06 -11.19 -3.48
CA GLU A 217 10.69 -10.27 -4.45
C GLU A 217 11.64 -10.95 -5.45
N GLN A 218 12.15 -12.16 -5.17
CA GLN A 218 13.25 -12.78 -5.94
C GLN A 218 13.01 -14.23 -6.39
N ASP A 219 11.79 -14.75 -6.30
CA ASP A 219 11.54 -16.15 -6.69
C ASP A 219 11.26 -16.30 -8.19
N LEU A 220 12.20 -16.92 -8.92
CA LEU A 220 12.06 -17.26 -10.35
C LEU A 220 10.88 -18.20 -10.65
N SER A 221 10.39 -18.94 -9.65
CA SER A 221 9.22 -19.82 -9.76
C SER A 221 7.93 -19.03 -10.06
N ARG A 222 7.92 -17.72 -9.77
CA ARG A 222 6.76 -16.83 -9.90
C ARG A 222 6.74 -15.97 -11.16
N VAL A 223 7.71 -16.16 -12.06
CA VAL A 223 7.58 -15.68 -13.46
C VAL A 223 6.28 -16.21 -14.06
N GLY A 224 5.84 -17.41 -13.66
CA GLY A 224 4.54 -17.98 -14.03
C GLY A 224 3.35 -17.10 -13.62
N ASP A 225 3.36 -16.50 -12.43
CA ASP A 225 2.26 -15.65 -11.94
C ASP A 225 2.22 -14.31 -12.68
N ILE A 226 3.39 -13.71 -12.92
CA ILE A 226 3.51 -12.50 -13.75
C ILE A 226 3.04 -12.78 -15.18
N VAL A 227 3.45 -13.91 -15.77
CA VAL A 227 3.02 -14.36 -17.10
C VAL A 227 1.51 -14.63 -17.13
N ALA A 228 0.95 -15.22 -16.07
CA ALA A 228 -0.49 -15.48 -15.96
C ALA A 228 -1.31 -14.17 -15.89
N VAL A 229 -0.87 -13.19 -15.08
CA VAL A 229 -1.53 -11.87 -14.99
C VAL A 229 -1.44 -11.13 -16.32
N VAL A 230 -0.26 -11.11 -16.95
CA VAL A 230 -0.06 -10.51 -18.27
C VAL A 230 -0.91 -11.22 -19.33
N GLY A 231 -0.97 -12.56 -19.30
CA GLY A 231 -1.77 -13.39 -20.18
C GLY A 231 -3.27 -13.14 -20.02
N ALA A 232 -3.78 -13.09 -18.79
CA ALA A 232 -5.16 -12.72 -18.49
C ALA A 232 -5.48 -11.31 -19.01
N GLY A 233 -4.58 -10.34 -18.77
CA GLY A 233 -4.69 -8.99 -19.31
C GLY A 233 -4.75 -8.95 -20.84
N LEU A 234 -4.03 -9.83 -21.55
CA LEU A 234 -4.11 -9.96 -23.01
C LEU A 234 -5.45 -10.55 -23.47
N VAL A 235 -6.00 -11.54 -22.75
CA VAL A 235 -7.31 -12.14 -23.02
C VAL A 235 -8.43 -11.10 -22.90
N TYR A 236 -8.47 -10.33 -21.80
CA TYR A 236 -9.49 -9.28 -21.63
C TYR A 236 -9.42 -8.20 -22.71
N ARG A 237 -8.21 -7.84 -23.15
CA ARG A 237 -8.02 -6.90 -24.26
C ARG A 237 -8.46 -7.48 -25.61
N GLY A 238 -8.26 -8.79 -25.83
CA GLY A 238 -8.81 -9.52 -26.96
C GLY A 238 -10.35 -9.50 -26.97
N ALA A 239 -10.96 -9.78 -25.82
CA ALA A 239 -12.41 -9.72 -25.64
C ALA A 239 -12.98 -8.30 -25.86
N ALA A 240 -12.30 -7.27 -25.34
CA ALA A 240 -12.67 -5.88 -25.61
C ALA A 240 -12.64 -5.56 -27.11
N ARG A 241 -11.58 -5.97 -27.84
CA ARG A 241 -11.48 -5.79 -29.30
C ARG A 241 -12.60 -6.52 -30.06
N ALA A 242 -12.93 -7.74 -29.65
CA ALA A 242 -14.04 -8.49 -30.25
C ALA A 242 -15.38 -7.78 -30.02
N LEU A 243 -15.66 -7.31 -28.80
CA LEU A 243 -16.90 -6.59 -28.47
C LEU A 243 -17.05 -5.26 -29.23
N LEU A 244 -15.93 -4.56 -29.48
CA LEU A 244 -15.93 -3.31 -30.25
C LEU A 244 -16.24 -3.49 -31.72
N SER A 245 -15.94 -4.66 -32.29
CA SER A 245 -16.31 -4.99 -33.67
C SER A 245 -17.83 -5.10 -33.85
N VAL A 246 -18.58 -5.22 -32.74
CA VAL A 246 -20.03 -5.38 -32.74
C VAL A 246 -20.77 -4.06 -32.44
N VAL A 247 -20.19 -3.18 -31.60
CA VAL A 247 -20.83 -1.88 -31.24
C VAL A 247 -19.81 -0.73 -31.30
N PRO A 248 -19.63 -0.07 -32.47
CA PRO A 248 -18.60 0.96 -32.68
C PRO A 248 -18.80 2.25 -31.88
N VAL A 249 -20.06 2.61 -31.58
CA VAL A 249 -20.44 3.94 -31.05
C VAL A 249 -20.13 4.09 -29.54
N VAL A 250 -19.95 3.00 -28.80
CA VAL A 250 -19.74 3.00 -27.33
C VAL A 250 -18.31 2.59 -26.95
N GLY A 251 -17.39 2.64 -27.92
CA GLY A 251 -16.15 1.88 -27.84
C GLY A 251 -15.17 2.28 -26.73
N ALA A 252 -15.12 3.55 -26.36
CA ALA A 252 -14.28 4.01 -25.24
C ALA A 252 -14.77 3.47 -23.89
N VAL A 253 -16.09 3.47 -23.67
CA VAL A 253 -16.70 2.98 -22.42
C VAL A 253 -16.53 1.47 -22.28
N VAL A 254 -16.78 0.71 -23.36
CA VAL A 254 -16.61 -0.76 -23.34
C VAL A 254 -15.16 -1.15 -23.04
N LYS A 255 -14.17 -0.49 -23.66
CA LYS A 255 -12.74 -0.71 -23.35
C LYS A 255 -12.43 -0.39 -21.89
N ALA A 256 -12.93 0.72 -21.38
CA ALA A 256 -12.71 1.14 -20.01
C ALA A 256 -13.31 0.14 -19.01
N SER A 257 -14.54 -0.32 -19.24
CA SER A 257 -15.21 -1.31 -18.39
C SER A 257 -14.51 -2.66 -18.37
N VAL A 258 -14.09 -3.17 -19.53
CA VAL A 258 -13.37 -4.46 -19.61
C VAL A 258 -11.98 -4.35 -18.99
N GLY A 259 -11.26 -3.25 -19.23
CA GLY A 259 -9.96 -2.99 -18.61
C GLY A 259 -10.06 -2.91 -17.08
N PHE A 260 -11.06 -2.19 -16.56
CA PHE A 260 -11.30 -2.07 -15.12
C PHE A 260 -11.70 -3.41 -14.48
N GLY A 261 -12.74 -4.05 -15.01
CA GLY A 261 -13.27 -5.32 -14.46
C GLY A 261 -12.28 -6.48 -14.54
N GLY A 262 -11.54 -6.59 -15.66
CA GLY A 262 -10.49 -7.60 -15.82
C GLY A 262 -9.32 -7.42 -14.84
N THR A 263 -8.95 -6.16 -14.53
CA THR A 263 -7.88 -5.87 -13.57
C THR A 263 -8.32 -6.18 -12.14
N ILE A 264 -9.54 -5.79 -11.75
CA ILE A 264 -10.10 -6.06 -10.42
C ILE A 264 -10.20 -7.56 -10.15
N SER A 265 -10.71 -8.35 -11.12
CA SER A 265 -10.83 -9.80 -10.97
C SER A 265 -9.47 -10.48 -10.84
N THR A 266 -8.52 -10.17 -11.71
CA THR A 266 -7.17 -10.77 -11.71
C THR A 266 -6.41 -10.43 -10.42
N GLY A 267 -6.46 -9.17 -9.98
CA GLY A 267 -5.82 -8.74 -8.75
C GLY A 267 -6.37 -9.45 -7.51
N ARG A 268 -7.69 -9.65 -7.44
CA ARG A 268 -8.33 -10.39 -6.34
C ARG A 268 -7.96 -11.87 -6.32
N VAL A 269 -7.92 -12.53 -7.49
CA VAL A 269 -7.52 -13.95 -7.57
C VAL A 269 -6.06 -14.13 -7.13
N LEU A 270 -5.18 -13.25 -7.59
CA LEU A 270 -3.76 -13.30 -7.20
C LEU A 270 -3.58 -13.08 -5.70
N ALA A 271 -4.27 -12.09 -5.12
CA ALA A 271 -4.25 -11.82 -3.69
C ALA A 271 -4.74 -13.02 -2.86
N ALA A 272 -5.83 -13.66 -3.29
CA ALA A 272 -6.38 -14.84 -2.62
C ALA A 272 -5.41 -16.03 -2.64
N ARG A 273 -4.67 -16.21 -3.75
CA ARG A 273 -3.67 -17.27 -3.86
C ARG A 273 -2.48 -17.04 -2.92
N PHE A 274 -1.93 -15.82 -2.89
CA PHE A 274 -0.84 -15.50 -1.95
C PHE A 274 -1.28 -15.64 -0.49
N GLU A 275 -2.52 -15.21 -0.16
CA GLU A 275 -3.07 -15.38 1.18
C GLU A 275 -3.25 -16.86 1.57
N GLN A 276 -3.52 -17.75 0.60
CA GLN A 276 -3.59 -19.19 0.86
C GLN A 276 -2.20 -19.81 1.07
N GLU A 277 -1.21 -19.43 0.27
CA GLU A 277 0.17 -19.91 0.40
C GLU A 277 0.77 -19.53 1.77
N ASP A 278 0.55 -18.29 2.22
CA ASP A 278 0.96 -17.79 3.55
C ASP A 278 0.31 -18.56 4.71
N ARG A 279 -0.90 -19.12 4.54
CA ARG A 279 -1.58 -19.91 5.59
C ARG A 279 -1.11 -21.35 5.67
N THR A 280 -0.43 -21.83 4.63
CA THR A 280 0.04 -23.22 4.53
C THR A 280 1.51 -23.40 4.92
N GLN A 281 2.24 -22.30 5.15
CA GLN A 281 3.60 -22.27 5.71
C GLN A 281 3.55 -22.01 7.22
#